data_AF-A0A953AMK3-F1
#
_entry.id   AF-A0A953AMK3-F1
#
_cell.length_a   1.000
_cell.length_b   1.000
_cell.length_c   1.000
_cell.angle_alpha   90.00
_cell.angle_beta   90.00
_cell.angle_gamma   90.00
#
_symmetry.space_group_name_H-M   'P 1'
#
loop_
_entity.id
_entity.type
_entity.pdbx_description
1 polymer ?
#
loop_
_entity_poly.entity_id
_entity_poly.type
_entity_poly.pdbx_seq_one_letter_code
_entity_poly.pdbx_strand_id
1 'polypeptide(L)'
;MSITHAKHPSHRLALGSHRPAVRRLEAALKKQGLFKGKVDDVFDARTKAAVKEFERQHHFKVDGVVGNRIWKMLHLGAAHTGHVQEVGPAEKPGSFRTVTINVKNNPVMSQARVVHDVKLAAKQGSLIGWNEIGPKRYFDAIKNLGPEWGHYMPHDGKLRIPNPISWKKSEWKLLDSGFEKTHHGLAKVSPNRYITWVKLKNKDTGKVIIRMNTHLVSGAWSKPKPTTAWRRAMWNKHMKKLSALVQKFEKQGYPVIIGGDFNRDSYKVLGNQVAYDNDLFVGTHGKSTLDYLMHTRGHDIRKDRAKVVRGFESDHDAVVVKYDIKG
;
A
#
# COMPACT_ATOMS: atom_id res chain seq x y z
N MET A 1 -37.09 13.93 15.36
CA MET A 1 -37.14 13.75 13.89
C MET A 1 -35.95 12.89 13.48
N SER A 2 -36.20 11.62 13.16
CA SER A 2 -35.16 10.67 12.76
C SER A 2 -34.78 10.87 11.29
N ILE A 3 -33.52 11.20 11.01
CA ILE A 3 -32.95 11.14 9.66
C ILE A 3 -32.14 9.84 9.58
N THR A 4 -32.75 8.81 8.99
CA THR A 4 -32.10 7.53 8.67
C THR A 4 -31.07 7.74 7.57
N HIS A 5 -29.78 7.71 7.91
CA HIS A 5 -28.71 7.61 6.92
C HIS A 5 -28.61 6.16 6.43
N ALA A 6 -29.15 5.89 5.24
CA ALA A 6 -28.98 4.60 4.57
C ALA A 6 -27.48 4.31 4.34
N LYS A 7 -26.96 3.29 5.02
CA LYS A 7 -25.63 2.70 4.77
C LYS A 7 -25.55 2.20 3.33
N HIS A 8 -24.96 2.98 2.43
CA HIS A 8 -24.53 2.45 1.12
C HIS A 8 -23.11 1.86 1.26
N PRO A 9 -22.94 0.53 1.17
CA PRO A 9 -21.62 -0.08 1.30
C PRO A 9 -20.73 0.31 0.11
N SER A 10 -19.50 0.70 0.40
CA SER A 10 -18.45 1.20 -0.51
C SER A 10 -18.11 0.29 -1.71
N HIS A 11 -18.67 -0.92 -1.76
CA HIS A 11 -18.43 -1.93 -2.82
C HIS A 11 -19.62 -2.14 -3.76
N ARG A 12 -20.75 -1.45 -3.52
CA ARG A 12 -21.97 -1.59 -4.32
C ARG A 12 -21.86 -0.84 -5.65
N LEU A 13 -21.63 -1.51 -6.78
CA LEU A 13 -21.80 -0.88 -8.10
C LEU A 13 -23.24 -1.06 -8.59
N ALA A 14 -23.76 -0.03 -9.24
CA ALA A 14 -25.06 -0.03 -9.89
C ALA A 14 -25.05 0.98 -11.03
N LEU A 15 -26.11 1.00 -11.83
CA LEU A 15 -26.30 1.96 -12.92
C LEU A 15 -25.96 3.40 -12.48
N GLY A 16 -25.16 4.10 -13.29
CA GLY A 16 -24.67 5.45 -13.00
C GLY A 16 -23.41 5.50 -12.14
N SER A 17 -22.89 4.36 -11.66
CA SER A 17 -21.57 4.32 -11.01
C SER A 17 -20.48 4.67 -12.02
N HIS A 18 -19.64 5.67 -11.73
CA HIS A 18 -18.47 6.00 -12.55
C HIS A 18 -17.21 5.99 -11.68
N ARG A 19 -16.43 4.90 -11.74
CA ARG A 19 -15.22 4.71 -10.91
C ARG A 19 -14.37 3.52 -11.38
N PRO A 20 -13.07 3.47 -11.05
CA PRO A 20 -12.18 2.37 -11.44
C PRO A 20 -12.64 0.95 -11.05
N ALA A 21 -13.49 0.82 -10.03
CA ALA A 21 -14.11 -0.47 -9.72
C ALA A 21 -14.98 -0.97 -10.90
N VAL A 22 -15.69 -0.09 -11.60
CA VAL A 22 -16.45 -0.45 -12.80
C VAL A 22 -15.52 -1.00 -13.89
N ARG A 23 -14.33 -0.40 -14.09
CA ARG A 23 -13.30 -0.93 -15.01
C ARG A 23 -12.97 -2.39 -14.73
N ARG A 24 -12.78 -2.74 -13.45
CA ARG A 24 -12.47 -4.11 -13.02
C ARG A 24 -13.62 -5.06 -13.31
N LEU A 25 -14.84 -4.62 -13.03
CA LEU A 25 -16.05 -5.37 -13.33
C LEU A 25 -16.16 -5.61 -14.83
N GLU A 26 -16.08 -4.57 -15.65
CA GLU A 26 -16.15 -4.64 -17.12
C GLU A 26 -15.06 -5.54 -17.71
N ALA A 27 -13.82 -5.41 -17.24
CA ALA A 27 -12.71 -6.25 -17.70
C ALA A 27 -12.92 -7.73 -17.32
N ALA A 28 -13.44 -8.02 -16.14
CA ALA A 28 -13.69 -9.40 -15.71
C ALA A 28 -14.91 -10.02 -16.39
N LEU A 29 -16.00 -9.27 -16.53
CA LEU A 29 -17.16 -9.69 -17.32
C LEU A 29 -16.78 -9.89 -18.79
N LYS A 30 -15.88 -9.06 -19.34
CA LYS A 30 -15.35 -9.23 -20.70
C LYS A 30 -14.51 -10.50 -20.84
N LYS A 31 -13.68 -10.82 -19.84
CA LYS A 31 -12.92 -12.08 -19.80
C LYS A 31 -13.83 -13.31 -19.76
N GLN A 32 -15.01 -13.20 -19.14
CA GLN A 32 -16.02 -14.26 -19.12
C GLN A 32 -16.93 -14.26 -20.35
N GLY A 33 -16.68 -13.39 -21.34
CA GLY A 33 -17.52 -13.28 -22.54
C GLY A 33 -18.85 -12.55 -22.35
N LEU A 34 -19.12 -12.02 -21.16
CA LEU A 34 -20.38 -11.40 -20.77
C LEU A 34 -20.48 -9.92 -21.12
N PHE A 35 -19.35 -9.24 -21.28
CA PHE A 35 -19.31 -7.81 -21.63
C PHE A 35 -18.54 -7.57 -22.93
N LYS A 36 -19.25 -7.10 -23.96
CA LYS A 36 -18.69 -6.82 -25.30
C LYS A 36 -18.31 -5.36 -25.50
N GLY A 37 -18.66 -4.48 -24.55
CA GLY A 37 -18.41 -3.04 -24.62
C GLY A 37 -16.94 -2.64 -24.45
N LYS A 38 -16.71 -1.33 -24.54
CA LYS A 38 -15.44 -0.70 -24.14
C LYS A 38 -15.37 -0.68 -22.62
N VAL A 39 -14.18 -0.92 -22.09
CA VAL A 39 -13.91 -0.78 -20.65
C VAL A 39 -13.58 0.69 -20.40
N ASP A 40 -14.53 1.45 -19.86
CA ASP A 40 -14.48 2.92 -19.76
C ASP A 40 -14.82 3.48 -18.37
N ASP A 41 -14.99 2.61 -17.37
CA ASP A 41 -15.25 2.93 -15.96
C ASP A 41 -16.67 3.42 -15.69
N VAL A 42 -17.57 3.37 -16.68
CA VAL A 42 -18.95 3.83 -16.60
C VAL A 42 -19.91 2.64 -16.50
N PHE A 43 -20.56 2.51 -15.35
CA PHE A 43 -21.57 1.47 -15.15
C PHE A 43 -22.87 1.93 -15.81
N ASP A 44 -22.95 1.72 -17.11
CA ASP A 44 -24.09 2.04 -17.94
C ASP A 44 -25.04 0.84 -18.14
N ALA A 45 -25.99 0.97 -19.07
CA ALA A 45 -26.94 -0.09 -19.39
C ALA A 45 -26.26 -1.38 -19.88
N ARG A 46 -25.13 -1.28 -20.57
CA ARG A 46 -24.37 -2.41 -21.10
C ARG A 46 -23.69 -3.17 -19.96
N THR A 47 -23.08 -2.43 -19.03
CA THR A 47 -22.45 -3.00 -17.84
C THR A 47 -23.50 -3.62 -16.92
N LYS A 48 -24.66 -2.99 -16.75
CA LYS A 48 -25.80 -3.56 -16.00
C LYS A 48 -26.33 -4.86 -16.62
N ALA A 49 -26.45 -4.93 -17.95
CA ALA A 49 -26.90 -6.12 -18.65
C ALA A 49 -25.92 -7.30 -18.45
N ALA A 50 -24.61 -7.03 -18.56
CA ALA A 50 -23.57 -8.04 -18.32
C ALA A 50 -23.56 -8.54 -16.88
N VAL A 51 -23.82 -7.66 -15.89
CA VAL A 51 -23.98 -8.07 -14.48
C VAL A 51 -25.21 -8.96 -14.29
N LYS A 52 -26.35 -8.63 -14.90
CA LYS A 52 -27.56 -9.46 -14.81
C LYS A 52 -27.36 -10.84 -15.43
N GLU A 53 -26.58 -10.92 -16.51
CA GLU A 53 -26.23 -12.21 -17.10
C GLU A 53 -25.33 -13.03 -16.19
N PHE A 54 -24.32 -12.40 -15.59
CA PHE A 54 -23.48 -13.03 -14.58
C PHE A 54 -24.30 -13.53 -13.38
N GLU A 55 -25.26 -12.72 -12.89
CA GLU A 55 -26.17 -13.11 -11.81
C GLU A 55 -27.01 -14.33 -12.19
N ARG A 56 -27.51 -14.41 -13.43
CA ARG A 56 -28.25 -15.59 -13.94
C ARG A 56 -27.37 -16.84 -13.97
N GLN A 57 -26.16 -16.75 -14.52
CA GLN A 57 -25.24 -17.89 -14.64
C GLN A 57 -24.82 -18.47 -13.29
N HIS A 58 -24.81 -17.64 -12.24
CA HIS A 58 -24.40 -18.03 -10.90
C HIS A 58 -25.57 -18.15 -9.90
N HIS A 59 -26.80 -18.20 -10.38
CA HIS A 59 -28.02 -18.34 -9.57
C HIS A 59 -28.14 -17.29 -8.44
N PHE A 60 -27.72 -16.06 -8.71
CA PHE A 60 -27.90 -14.93 -7.81
C PHE A 60 -29.21 -14.19 -8.10
N LYS A 61 -29.63 -13.34 -7.15
CA LYS A 61 -30.72 -12.39 -7.38
C LYS A 61 -30.36 -11.48 -8.56
N VAL A 62 -31.20 -11.45 -9.59
CA VAL A 62 -30.95 -10.72 -10.85
C VAL A 62 -31.42 -9.26 -10.73
N ASP A 63 -30.73 -8.45 -9.93
CA ASP A 63 -31.05 -7.03 -9.75
C ASP A 63 -30.09 -6.07 -10.47
N GLY A 64 -29.01 -6.61 -11.06
CA GLY A 64 -28.01 -5.83 -11.80
C GLY A 64 -27.17 -4.94 -10.88
N VAL A 65 -26.96 -5.37 -9.63
CA VAL A 65 -26.24 -4.63 -8.60
C VAL A 65 -25.07 -5.46 -8.10
N VAL A 66 -23.87 -4.93 -8.28
CA VAL A 66 -22.64 -5.64 -7.87
C VAL A 66 -22.39 -5.42 -6.39
N GLY A 67 -22.71 -6.44 -5.59
CA GLY A 67 -22.32 -6.55 -4.19
C GLY A 67 -21.12 -7.48 -3.97
N ASN A 68 -20.77 -7.70 -2.69
CA ASN A 68 -19.61 -8.51 -2.29
C ASN A 68 -19.61 -9.94 -2.87
N ARG A 69 -20.78 -10.54 -3.09
CA ARG A 69 -20.91 -11.91 -3.64
C ARG A 69 -20.42 -11.99 -5.09
N ILE A 70 -20.76 -10.99 -5.91
CA ILE A 70 -20.32 -10.91 -7.31
C ILE A 70 -18.81 -10.64 -7.39
N TRP A 71 -18.29 -9.74 -6.55
CA TRP A 71 -16.85 -9.50 -6.43
C TRP A 71 -16.07 -10.77 -6.08
N LYS A 72 -16.55 -11.53 -5.09
CA LYS A 72 -15.94 -12.80 -4.69
C LYS A 72 -15.94 -13.82 -5.83
N MET A 73 -17.05 -13.97 -6.55
CA MET A 73 -17.17 -14.94 -7.64
C MET A 73 -16.31 -14.59 -8.86
N LEU A 74 -16.12 -13.30 -9.14
CA LEU A 74 -15.19 -12.84 -10.18
C LEU A 74 -13.70 -13.03 -9.80
N HIS A 75 -13.39 -13.61 -8.63
CA HIS A 75 -12.04 -13.67 -8.04
C HIS A 75 -11.40 -12.27 -7.90
N LEU A 76 -12.25 -11.25 -7.83
CA LEU A 76 -11.89 -9.86 -7.66
C LEU A 76 -12.12 -9.55 -6.19
N GLY A 77 -11.17 -9.94 -5.33
CA GLY A 77 -11.26 -9.86 -3.87
C GLY A 77 -12.10 -8.69 -3.37
N ALA A 78 -13.19 -9.02 -2.66
CA ALA A 78 -13.99 -8.05 -1.95
C ALA A 78 -13.21 -7.59 -0.72
N ALA A 79 -13.02 -6.28 -0.53
CA ALA A 79 -12.47 -5.76 0.70
C ALA A 79 -13.38 -6.17 1.87
N HIS A 80 -12.88 -7.05 2.73
CA HIS A 80 -13.64 -7.57 3.86
C HIS A 80 -13.71 -6.53 4.99
N THR A 81 -14.91 -6.42 5.53
CA THR A 81 -15.26 -5.77 6.79
C THR A 81 -14.39 -6.32 7.91
N GLY A 82 -13.76 -5.40 8.65
CA GLY A 82 -12.85 -5.73 9.73
C GLY A 82 -13.53 -6.52 10.84
N HIS A 83 -13.00 -7.70 11.11
CA HIS A 83 -12.90 -8.19 12.48
C HIS A 83 -11.47 -7.93 12.94
N VAL A 84 -11.35 -7.23 14.08
CA VAL A 84 -10.11 -7.18 14.85
C VAL A 84 -9.87 -8.61 15.32
N GLN A 85 -8.94 -9.31 14.67
CA GLN A 85 -8.45 -10.58 15.18
C GLN A 85 -7.23 -10.25 16.05
N GLU A 86 -7.36 -10.56 17.34
CA GLU A 86 -6.27 -10.64 18.29
C GLU A 86 -5.13 -11.52 17.75
N VAL A 87 -3.96 -11.34 18.35
CA VAL A 87 -2.69 -11.98 17.98
C VAL A 87 -2.87 -13.50 17.91
N GLY A 88 -2.98 -14.02 16.70
CA GLY A 88 -2.98 -15.47 16.45
C GLY A 88 -1.65 -16.12 16.84
N PRO A 89 -1.59 -17.47 16.84
CA PRO A 89 -0.42 -18.24 17.27
C PRO A 89 0.85 -17.84 16.54
N ALA A 90 2.01 -18.19 17.14
CA ALA A 90 3.34 -17.92 16.61
C ALA A 90 3.41 -18.17 15.09
N GLU A 91 3.98 -17.23 14.34
CA GLU A 91 4.06 -17.35 12.89
C GLU A 91 4.90 -18.59 12.53
N LYS A 92 4.54 -19.27 11.43
CA LYS A 92 5.33 -20.41 10.94
C LYS A 92 6.78 -19.95 10.69
N PRO A 93 7.80 -20.81 10.91
CA PRO A 93 9.18 -20.44 10.59
C PRO A 93 9.31 -19.91 9.16
N GLY A 94 9.94 -18.75 9.00
CA GLY A 94 10.06 -18.07 7.70
C GLY A 94 8.84 -17.26 7.25
N SER A 95 7.72 -17.29 7.98
CA SER A 95 6.63 -16.32 7.80
C SER A 95 6.94 -15.02 8.55
N PHE A 96 6.55 -13.88 7.97
CA PHE A 96 6.62 -12.58 8.63
C PHE A 96 5.56 -11.61 8.10
N ARG A 97 5.25 -10.57 8.88
CA ARG A 97 4.36 -9.48 8.45
C ARG A 97 5.15 -8.19 8.25
N THR A 98 4.96 -7.57 7.09
CA THR A 98 5.45 -6.22 6.85
C THR A 98 4.31 -5.21 6.75
N VAL A 99 4.59 -3.99 7.18
CA VAL A 99 3.66 -2.87 7.23
C VAL A 99 4.24 -1.70 6.44
N THR A 100 3.38 -0.97 5.75
CA THR A 100 3.67 0.40 5.28
C THR A 100 2.58 1.33 5.80
N ILE A 101 2.98 2.49 6.32
CA ILE A 101 2.05 3.50 6.85
C ILE A 101 2.62 4.90 6.65
N ASN A 102 1.78 5.82 6.19
CA ASN A 102 2.01 7.26 6.29
C ASN A 102 1.41 7.75 7.62
N VAL A 103 2.22 8.33 8.50
CA VAL A 103 1.80 8.76 9.85
C VAL A 103 1.33 10.22 9.85
N LYS A 104 1.27 10.89 8.68
CA LYS A 104 0.83 12.28 8.51
C LYS A 104 1.60 13.30 9.34
N ASN A 105 2.28 14.22 8.68
CA ASN A 105 2.90 15.38 9.35
C ASN A 105 2.31 16.73 8.96
N ASN A 106 1.26 16.76 8.14
CA ASN A 106 0.60 18.00 7.78
C ASN A 106 -0.94 17.86 7.71
N PRO A 107 -1.72 18.52 8.60
CA PRO A 107 -1.25 19.24 9.78
C PRO A 107 -0.54 18.29 10.76
N VAL A 108 0.40 18.84 11.55
CA VAL A 108 1.18 18.04 12.48
C VAL A 108 0.29 17.52 13.62
N MET A 109 0.29 16.21 13.85
CA MET A 109 -0.39 15.59 15.00
C MET A 109 0.31 15.84 16.35
N SER A 110 -0.45 15.74 17.43
CA SER A 110 0.02 15.77 18.82
C SER A 110 0.85 14.53 19.17
N GLN A 111 1.65 14.60 20.24
CA GLN A 111 2.50 13.46 20.63
C GLN A 111 1.69 12.20 20.93
N ALA A 112 0.56 12.32 21.64
CA ALA A 112 -0.29 11.19 21.99
C ALA A 112 -0.82 10.45 20.76
N ARG A 113 -1.26 11.18 19.73
CA ARG A 113 -1.76 10.61 18.46
C ARG A 113 -0.65 9.91 17.66
N VAL A 114 0.55 10.49 17.64
CA VAL A 114 1.70 9.86 16.99
C VAL A 114 2.09 8.57 17.69
N VAL A 115 2.14 8.58 19.03
CA VAL A 115 2.43 7.39 19.82
C VAL A 115 1.36 6.31 19.62
N HIS A 116 0.08 6.72 19.55
CA HIS A 116 -1.02 5.82 19.21
C HIS A 116 -0.78 5.12 17.87
N ASP A 117 -0.55 5.88 16.79
CA ASP A 117 -0.38 5.33 15.45
C ASP A 117 0.87 4.45 15.32
N VAL A 118 1.99 4.88 15.91
CA VAL A 118 3.24 4.10 15.94
C VAL A 118 3.02 2.76 16.65
N LYS A 119 2.34 2.75 17.81
CA LYS A 119 2.02 1.51 18.53
C LYS A 119 1.02 0.65 17.77
N LEU A 120 0.01 1.24 17.14
CA LEU A 120 -0.99 0.52 16.36
C LEU A 120 -0.33 -0.21 15.18
N ALA A 121 0.55 0.46 14.43
CA ALA A 121 1.32 -0.14 13.34
C ALA A 121 2.27 -1.23 13.85
N ALA A 122 2.97 -1.00 14.97
CA ALA A 122 3.89 -1.97 15.58
C ALA A 122 3.22 -3.27 16.02
N LYS A 123 1.92 -3.24 16.33
CA LYS A 123 1.12 -4.45 16.62
C LYS A 123 0.81 -5.29 15.37
N GLN A 124 0.95 -4.73 14.16
CA GLN A 124 0.51 -5.41 12.94
C GLN A 124 1.58 -6.26 12.25
N GLY A 125 2.86 -6.01 12.52
CA GLY A 125 3.93 -6.78 11.91
C GLY A 125 5.31 -6.42 12.43
N SER A 126 6.29 -7.18 11.97
CA SER A 126 7.66 -7.17 12.46
C SER A 126 8.63 -6.37 11.60
N LEU A 127 8.18 -5.87 10.43
CA LEU A 127 8.99 -5.07 9.52
C LEU A 127 8.18 -3.89 8.97
N ILE A 128 8.54 -2.65 9.29
CA ILE A 128 7.69 -1.48 9.06
C ILE A 128 8.42 -0.40 8.27
N GLY A 129 7.81 0.07 7.18
CA GLY A 129 8.18 1.30 6.49
C GLY A 129 7.30 2.46 6.92
N TRP A 130 7.91 3.54 7.40
CA TRP A 130 7.21 4.72 7.90
C TRP A 130 7.32 5.89 6.93
N ASN A 131 6.23 6.60 6.65
CA ASN A 131 6.25 7.81 5.83
C ASN A 131 5.78 9.03 6.63
N GLU A 132 6.24 10.20 6.20
CA GLU A 132 5.96 11.49 6.84
C GLU A 132 6.48 11.65 8.27
N ILE A 133 7.58 10.99 8.62
CA ILE A 133 8.22 11.20 9.93
C ILE A 133 9.03 12.50 9.91
N GLY A 134 8.37 13.63 10.19
CA GLY A 134 8.99 14.97 10.07
C GLY A 134 9.54 15.51 11.39
N PRO A 135 8.67 15.88 12.36
CA PRO A 135 9.09 16.45 13.62
C PRO A 135 9.92 15.45 14.46
N LYS A 136 10.87 15.96 15.27
CA LYS A 136 11.72 15.14 16.15
C LYS A 136 10.90 14.15 16.99
N ARG A 137 9.76 14.59 17.50
CA ARG A 137 8.88 13.81 18.36
C ARG A 137 8.31 12.54 17.71
N TYR A 138 8.21 12.51 16.38
CA TYR A 138 7.78 11.32 15.61
C TYR A 138 8.91 10.29 15.55
N PHE A 139 10.14 10.75 15.30
CA PHE A 139 11.33 9.89 15.39
C PHE A 139 11.50 9.33 16.79
N ASP A 140 11.28 10.14 17.83
CA ASP A 140 11.37 9.69 19.21
C ASP A 140 10.27 8.66 19.53
N ALA A 141 9.04 8.85 19.05
CA ALA A 141 7.97 7.85 19.20
C ALA A 141 8.36 6.48 18.60
N ILE A 142 8.98 6.46 17.41
CA ILE A 142 9.45 5.21 16.79
C ILE A 142 10.62 4.61 17.57
N LYS A 143 11.60 5.40 17.99
CA LYS A 143 12.74 4.93 18.80
C LYS A 143 12.31 4.35 20.16
N ASN A 144 11.18 4.83 20.69
CA ASN A 144 10.62 4.37 21.95
C ASN A 144 9.71 3.15 21.81
N LEU A 145 9.70 2.46 20.65
CA LEU A 145 8.99 1.19 20.49
C LEU A 145 9.52 0.07 21.40
N GLY A 146 10.78 0.17 21.81
CA GLY A 146 11.42 -0.75 22.75
C GLY A 146 12.74 -1.33 22.22
N PRO A 147 13.58 -1.90 23.11
CA PRO A 147 14.91 -2.40 22.74
C PRO A 147 14.87 -3.59 21.78
N GLU A 148 13.74 -4.29 21.68
CA GLU A 148 13.55 -5.42 20.77
C GLU A 148 13.41 -4.99 19.31
N TRP A 149 13.20 -3.70 19.06
CA TRP A 149 13.17 -3.12 17.71
C TRP A 149 14.53 -2.61 17.27
N GLY A 150 14.87 -2.88 16.02
CA GLY A 150 15.92 -2.20 15.28
C GLY A 150 15.32 -1.11 14.39
N HIS A 151 16.09 -0.06 14.14
CA HIS A 151 15.66 1.09 13.36
C HIS A 151 16.76 1.56 12.42
N TYR A 152 16.38 1.88 11.19
CA TYR A 152 17.19 2.68 10.28
C TYR A 152 16.61 4.09 10.24
N MET A 153 17.39 5.06 10.75
CA MET A 153 17.03 6.48 10.88
C MET A 153 17.94 7.35 10.00
N PRO A 154 17.72 7.36 8.67
CA PRO A 154 18.65 7.97 7.72
C PRO A 154 18.74 9.50 7.84
N HIS A 155 19.92 10.04 7.52
CA HIS A 155 20.18 11.47 7.41
C HIS A 155 20.88 11.81 6.08
N ASP A 156 20.54 12.95 5.52
CA ASP A 156 21.16 13.56 4.35
C ASP A 156 21.81 14.87 4.79
N GLY A 157 23.10 14.80 5.14
CA GLY A 157 23.77 15.85 5.89
C GLY A 157 23.09 16.08 7.24
N LYS A 158 22.66 17.31 7.51
CA LYS A 158 21.95 17.67 8.75
C LYS A 158 20.45 17.34 8.70
N LEU A 159 19.92 16.90 7.56
CA LEU A 159 18.49 16.67 7.38
C LEU A 159 18.12 15.23 7.75
N ARG A 160 17.16 15.07 8.67
CA ARG A 160 16.50 13.77 8.91
C ARG A 160 15.66 13.39 7.70
N ILE A 161 15.85 12.18 7.18
CA ILE A 161 15.03 11.65 6.09
C ILE A 161 13.73 11.09 6.69
N PRO A 162 12.54 11.52 6.21
CA PRO A 162 11.25 11.20 6.85
C PRO A 162 10.68 9.83 6.48
N ASN A 163 11.56 8.90 6.07
CA ASN A 163 11.22 7.57 5.59
C ASN A 163 11.97 6.45 6.33
N PRO A 164 11.97 6.40 7.69
CA PRO A 164 12.70 5.36 8.40
C PRO A 164 12.10 3.97 8.18
N ILE A 165 12.87 2.95 8.55
CA ILE A 165 12.44 1.54 8.51
C ILE A 165 12.73 0.91 9.88
N SER A 166 11.78 0.16 10.43
CA SER A 166 11.93 -0.58 11.70
C SER A 166 11.77 -2.08 11.50
N TRP A 167 12.43 -2.89 12.32
CA TRP A 167 12.26 -4.35 12.32
C TRP A 167 12.34 -4.95 13.73
N LYS A 168 11.70 -6.10 13.98
CA LYS A 168 11.93 -6.90 15.20
C LYS A 168 13.27 -7.63 15.09
N LYS A 169 14.15 -7.39 16.06
CA LYS A 169 15.49 -8.00 16.12
C LYS A 169 15.44 -9.51 16.37
N SER A 170 14.34 -10.03 16.91
CA SER A 170 14.12 -11.47 17.08
C SER A 170 14.04 -12.20 15.74
N GLU A 171 13.50 -11.56 14.70
CA GLU A 171 13.29 -12.17 13.38
C GLU A 171 14.37 -11.78 12.37
N TRP A 172 14.95 -10.58 12.51
CA TRP A 172 15.82 -10.01 11.47
C TRP A 172 17.16 -9.53 12.02
N LYS A 173 18.22 -9.84 11.26
CA LYS A 173 19.55 -9.24 11.42
C LYS A 173 19.79 -8.23 10.31
N LEU A 174 20.16 -7.00 10.67
CA LEU A 174 20.63 -6.00 9.72
C LEU A 174 21.98 -6.40 9.14
N LEU A 175 22.10 -6.35 7.82
CA LEU A 175 23.35 -6.56 7.10
C LEU A 175 23.89 -5.26 6.48
N ASP A 176 22.99 -4.43 5.95
CA ASP A 176 23.35 -3.18 5.29
C ASP A 176 22.11 -2.25 5.24
N SER A 177 22.33 -0.97 5.02
CA SER A 177 21.25 0.03 4.88
C SER A 177 21.72 1.24 4.10
N GLY A 178 20.79 1.90 3.43
CA GLY A 178 21.13 3.10 2.68
C GLY A 178 19.92 3.89 2.24
N PHE A 179 20.19 5.00 1.56
CA PHE A 179 19.16 5.83 0.95
C PHE A 179 19.64 6.40 -0.38
N GLU A 180 18.67 6.82 -1.19
CA GLU A 180 18.91 7.57 -2.42
C GLU A 180 17.98 8.79 -2.46
N LYS A 181 18.56 9.98 -2.61
CA LYS A 181 17.80 11.20 -2.90
C LYS A 181 17.29 11.13 -4.34
N THR A 182 15.98 11.23 -4.49
CA THR A 182 15.33 11.12 -5.80
C THR A 182 15.25 12.44 -6.52
N HIS A 183 14.90 13.50 -5.80
CA HIS A 183 14.91 14.87 -6.29
C HIS A 183 14.95 15.87 -5.12
N HIS A 184 15.40 17.09 -5.41
CA HIS A 184 15.28 18.21 -4.49
C HIS A 184 13.83 18.66 -4.35
N GLY A 185 13.51 19.27 -3.21
CA GLY A 185 12.23 19.90 -2.97
C GLY A 185 12.04 21.19 -3.75
N LEU A 186 10.80 21.67 -3.72
CA LEU A 186 10.42 23.02 -4.12
C LEU A 186 9.70 23.66 -2.94
N ALA A 187 10.16 24.84 -2.51
CA ALA A 187 9.66 25.50 -1.31
C ALA A 187 8.13 25.65 -1.33
N LYS A 188 7.47 25.34 -0.21
CA LYS A 188 6.00 25.32 -0.04
C LYS A 188 5.25 24.33 -0.97
N VAL A 189 5.96 23.50 -1.74
CA VAL A 189 5.37 22.56 -2.72
C VAL A 189 5.64 21.11 -2.35
N SER A 190 6.91 20.75 -2.12
CA SER A 190 7.33 19.40 -1.74
C SER A 190 8.72 19.46 -1.10
N PRO A 191 9.01 18.67 -0.06
CA PRO A 191 10.38 18.50 0.43
C PRO A 191 11.20 17.66 -0.57
N ASN A 192 12.50 17.51 -0.29
CA ASN A 192 13.33 16.47 -0.90
C ASN A 192 12.63 15.10 -0.71
N ARG A 193 12.68 14.25 -1.73
CA ARG A 193 12.12 12.89 -1.66
C ARG A 193 13.22 11.86 -1.76
N TYR A 194 13.03 10.75 -1.05
CA TYR A 194 14.05 9.72 -0.89
C TYR A 194 13.45 8.34 -1.09
N ILE A 195 14.31 7.40 -1.47
CA ILE A 195 14.10 5.97 -1.29
C ILE A 195 15.04 5.54 -0.17
N THR A 196 14.54 4.85 0.84
CA THR A 196 15.36 4.26 1.90
C THR A 196 15.29 2.75 1.79
N TRP A 197 16.33 2.05 2.24
CA TRP A 197 16.34 0.60 2.19
C TRP A 197 17.18 -0.01 3.31
N VAL A 198 16.82 -1.24 3.69
CA VAL A 198 17.59 -2.09 4.58
C VAL A 198 17.74 -3.48 3.95
N LYS A 199 18.92 -4.06 4.09
CA LYS A 199 19.24 -5.44 3.75
C LYS A 199 19.19 -6.27 5.01
N LEU A 200 18.24 -7.21 5.07
CA LEU A 200 17.94 -7.96 6.27
C LEU A 200 18.09 -9.46 6.02
N LYS A 201 18.76 -10.16 6.94
CA LYS A 201 18.79 -11.62 7.00
C LYS A 201 17.69 -12.10 7.94
N ASN A 202 16.77 -12.91 7.44
CA ASN A 202 15.79 -13.61 8.27
C ASN A 202 16.52 -14.65 9.13
N LYS A 203 16.26 -14.67 10.43
CA LYS A 203 16.98 -15.54 11.36
C LYS A 203 16.54 -16.99 11.31
N ASP A 204 15.29 -17.26 10.95
CA ASP A 204 14.75 -18.62 10.87
C ASP A 204 15.24 -19.33 9.61
N THR A 205 15.19 -18.65 8.46
CA THR A 205 15.48 -19.24 7.14
C THR A 205 16.90 -18.96 6.64
N GLY A 206 17.59 -17.99 7.23
CA GLY A 206 18.89 -17.52 6.76
C GLY A 206 18.86 -16.71 5.44
N LYS A 207 17.69 -16.57 4.81
CA LYS A 207 17.53 -15.84 3.54
C LYS A 207 17.66 -14.33 3.75
N VAL A 208 18.13 -13.65 2.71
CA VAL A 208 18.37 -12.19 2.72
C VAL A 208 17.37 -11.49 1.80
N ILE A 209 16.75 -10.42 2.30
CA ILE A 209 15.84 -9.58 1.53
C ILE A 209 16.29 -8.12 1.53
N ILE A 210 15.81 -7.35 0.56
CA ILE A 210 15.84 -5.88 0.62
C ILE A 210 14.45 -5.37 0.93
N ARG A 211 14.30 -4.59 2.00
CA ARG A 211 13.08 -3.82 2.27
C ARG A 211 13.30 -2.36 1.89
N MET A 212 12.56 -1.86 0.91
CA MET A 212 12.61 -0.46 0.47
C MET A 212 11.39 0.35 0.91
N ASN A 213 11.59 1.55 1.42
CA ASN A 213 10.50 2.46 1.77
C ASN A 213 10.62 3.78 1.00
N THR A 214 9.48 4.36 0.61
CA THR A 214 9.47 5.61 -0.15
C THR A 214 8.19 6.43 0.05
N HIS A 215 8.30 7.74 -0.20
CA HIS A 215 7.16 8.65 -0.29
C HIS A 215 7.35 9.59 -1.49
N LEU A 216 6.46 9.47 -2.47
CA LEU A 216 6.53 10.22 -3.73
C LEU A 216 5.94 11.63 -3.60
N VAL A 217 6.21 12.47 -4.59
CA VAL A 217 5.61 13.81 -4.66
C VAL A 217 4.08 13.71 -4.84
N SER A 218 3.34 14.45 -4.02
CA SER A 218 1.87 14.46 -4.06
C SER A 218 1.32 15.33 -5.19
N GLY A 219 0.05 15.13 -5.55
CA GLY A 219 -0.70 16.06 -6.40
C GLY A 219 -0.27 16.16 -7.87
N ALA A 220 0.54 15.22 -8.39
CA ALA A 220 0.94 15.20 -9.79
C ALA A 220 -0.23 14.91 -10.77
N TRP A 221 -1.29 14.28 -10.29
CA TRP A 221 -2.53 13.97 -11.05
C TRP A 221 -3.81 14.45 -10.36
N SER A 222 -3.71 15.43 -9.45
CA SER A 222 -4.89 16.10 -8.91
C SER A 222 -5.31 17.28 -9.80
N LYS A 223 -6.24 18.12 -9.33
CA LYS A 223 -6.67 19.34 -10.03
C LYS A 223 -5.43 20.16 -10.49
N PRO A 224 -5.44 20.72 -11.72
CA PRO A 224 -4.31 21.48 -12.24
C PRO A 224 -3.84 22.59 -11.29
N LYS A 225 -2.51 22.74 -11.18
CA LYS A 225 -1.81 23.75 -10.39
C LYS A 225 -0.63 24.27 -11.22
N PRO A 226 -0.10 25.46 -10.93
CA PRO A 226 1.14 25.95 -11.57
C PRO A 226 2.31 24.96 -11.47
N THR A 227 2.33 24.11 -10.42
CA THR A 227 3.37 23.12 -10.17
C THR A 227 3.09 21.73 -10.78
N THR A 228 1.98 21.53 -11.50
CA THR A 228 1.58 20.20 -11.99
C THR A 228 2.64 19.57 -12.90
N ALA A 229 3.20 20.32 -13.85
CA ALA A 229 4.26 19.82 -14.74
C ALA A 229 5.50 19.39 -13.95
N TRP A 230 5.95 20.22 -13.01
CA TRP A 230 7.07 19.92 -12.12
C TRP A 230 6.80 18.67 -11.27
N ARG A 231 5.61 18.55 -10.67
CA ARG A 231 5.23 17.39 -9.84
C ARG A 231 5.25 16.10 -10.66
N ARG A 232 4.74 16.11 -11.90
CA ARG A 232 4.81 14.94 -12.80
C ARG A 232 6.24 14.57 -13.16
N ALA A 233 7.08 15.57 -13.48
CA ALA A 233 8.49 15.34 -13.79
C ALA A 233 9.24 14.73 -12.59
N MET A 234 9.01 15.25 -11.38
CA MET A 234 9.62 14.73 -10.15
C MET A 234 9.12 13.32 -9.80
N TRP A 235 7.82 13.04 -9.99
CA TRP A 235 7.27 11.70 -9.81
C TRP A 235 7.92 10.70 -10.77
N ASN A 236 8.03 11.04 -12.07
CA ASN A 236 8.67 10.20 -13.06
C ASN A 236 10.17 9.97 -12.76
N LYS A 237 10.88 11.03 -12.35
CA LYS A 237 12.29 10.95 -11.92
C LYS A 237 12.46 10.01 -10.73
N HIS A 238 11.55 10.09 -9.76
CA HIS A 238 11.52 9.19 -8.61
C HIS A 238 11.33 7.74 -9.05
N MET A 239 10.31 7.46 -9.86
CA MET A 239 10.02 6.11 -10.33
C MET A 239 11.17 5.49 -11.12
N LYS A 240 11.87 6.27 -11.95
CA LYS A 240 13.06 5.80 -12.68
C LYS A 240 14.15 5.33 -11.73
N LYS A 241 14.44 6.10 -10.68
CA LYS A 241 15.43 5.74 -9.65
C LYS A 241 15.00 4.53 -8.84
N LEU A 242 13.73 4.46 -8.43
CA LEU A 242 13.17 3.31 -7.72
C LEU A 242 13.30 2.03 -8.54
N SER A 243 12.91 2.07 -9.83
CA SER A 243 13.03 0.92 -10.72
C SER A 243 14.50 0.50 -10.91
N ALA A 244 15.43 1.45 -11.08
CA ALA A 244 16.85 1.13 -11.22
C ALA A 244 17.42 0.48 -9.95
N LEU A 245 17.01 0.96 -8.77
CA LEU A 245 17.48 0.41 -7.50
C LEU A 245 16.89 -0.99 -7.23
N VAL A 246 15.62 -1.22 -7.58
CA VAL A 246 15.01 -2.57 -7.53
C VAL A 246 15.80 -3.53 -8.42
N GLN A 247 16.03 -3.16 -9.69
CA GLN A 247 16.79 -3.98 -10.63
C GLN A 247 18.23 -4.23 -10.16
N LYS A 248 18.87 -3.24 -9.53
CA LYS A 248 20.23 -3.40 -8.97
C LYS A 248 20.27 -4.53 -7.94
N PHE A 249 19.33 -4.57 -7.01
CA PHE A 249 19.32 -5.60 -5.97
C PHE A 249 18.84 -6.96 -6.48
N GLU A 250 17.89 -6.99 -7.41
CA GLU A 250 17.50 -8.25 -8.06
C GLU A 250 18.66 -8.89 -8.81
N LYS A 251 19.49 -8.09 -9.52
CA LYS A 251 20.72 -8.57 -10.17
C LYS A 251 21.77 -9.10 -9.19
N GLN A 252 21.71 -8.68 -7.94
CA GLN A 252 22.54 -9.22 -6.86
C GLN A 252 21.93 -10.47 -6.20
N GLY A 253 20.80 -10.97 -6.73
CA GLY A 253 20.12 -12.16 -6.23
C GLY A 253 19.24 -11.91 -4.99
N TYR A 254 18.93 -10.65 -4.66
CA TYR A 254 18.10 -10.35 -3.50
C TYR A 254 16.65 -10.04 -3.90
N PRO A 255 15.66 -10.75 -3.34
CA PRO A 255 14.28 -10.31 -3.47
C PRO A 255 14.06 -8.96 -2.79
N VAL A 256 13.27 -8.11 -3.44
CA VAL A 256 12.98 -6.75 -2.97
C VAL A 256 11.52 -6.64 -2.59
N ILE A 257 11.25 -6.17 -1.37
CA ILE A 257 9.93 -5.75 -0.90
C ILE A 257 9.88 -4.24 -0.88
N ILE A 258 9.09 -3.67 -1.78
CA ILE A 258 8.88 -2.25 -1.95
C ILE A 258 7.61 -1.85 -1.21
N GLY A 259 7.69 -0.78 -0.43
CA GLY A 259 6.53 -0.19 0.22
C GLY A 259 6.64 1.31 0.28
N GLY A 260 5.51 1.98 0.45
CA GLY A 260 5.52 3.42 0.52
C GLY A 260 4.20 4.07 0.16
N ASP A 261 4.18 5.39 0.25
CA ASP A 261 3.12 6.24 -0.28
C ASP A 261 3.51 6.73 -1.68
N PHE A 262 2.84 6.20 -2.68
CA PHE A 262 3.09 6.49 -4.10
C PHE A 262 2.36 7.73 -4.58
N ASN A 263 1.47 8.31 -3.77
CA ASN A 263 0.67 9.46 -4.12
C ASN A 263 -0.05 9.33 -5.49
N ARG A 264 -0.37 8.07 -5.83
CA ARG A 264 -1.00 7.70 -7.11
C ARG A 264 -1.92 6.53 -6.90
N ASP A 265 -3.20 6.74 -7.16
CA ASP A 265 -4.19 5.67 -7.26
C ASP A 265 -4.09 4.98 -8.63
N SER A 266 -3.23 3.97 -8.73
CA SER A 266 -2.96 3.25 -9.99
C SER A 266 -2.39 1.86 -9.74
N TYR A 267 -2.90 0.88 -10.48
CA TYR A 267 -2.49 -0.53 -10.41
C TYR A 267 -1.14 -0.85 -11.09
N LYS A 268 -0.42 0.15 -11.61
CA LYS A 268 0.83 -0.02 -12.37
C LYS A 268 1.87 1.07 -12.09
N VAL A 269 2.07 1.45 -10.83
CA VAL A 269 3.15 2.39 -10.48
C VAL A 269 4.55 1.89 -10.88
N LEU A 270 4.89 0.60 -10.71
CA LEU A 270 6.19 -0.01 -11.08
C LEU A 270 6.09 -0.99 -12.27
N GLY A 271 4.92 -1.16 -12.88
CA GLY A 271 4.73 -2.10 -14.00
C GLY A 271 4.70 -3.58 -13.58
N ASN A 272 4.98 -4.49 -14.51
CA ASN A 272 4.76 -5.94 -14.34
C ASN A 272 5.91 -6.68 -13.63
N GLN A 273 7.04 -6.02 -13.39
CA GLN A 273 8.22 -6.60 -12.73
C GLN A 273 7.98 -6.93 -11.25
N VAL A 274 6.92 -6.37 -10.66
CA VAL A 274 6.51 -6.62 -9.29
C VAL A 274 5.16 -7.31 -9.21
N ALA A 275 4.93 -8.03 -8.11
CA ALA A 275 3.61 -8.40 -7.66
C ALA A 275 3.07 -7.26 -6.75
N TYR A 276 1.81 -6.92 -6.96
CA TYR A 276 1.09 -5.96 -6.12
C TYR A 276 0.42 -6.73 -4.99
N ASP A 277 0.85 -6.49 -3.76
CA ASP A 277 0.49 -7.35 -2.64
C ASP A 277 -0.56 -6.77 -1.74
N ASN A 278 -0.73 -5.45 -1.74
CA ASN A 278 -1.94 -4.85 -1.18
C ASN A 278 -3.16 -5.21 -2.04
N ASP A 279 -4.30 -5.45 -1.39
CA ASP A 279 -5.56 -5.52 -2.10
C ASP A 279 -5.82 -4.13 -2.71
N LEU A 280 -5.77 -4.04 -4.04
CA LEU A 280 -5.93 -2.77 -4.74
C LEU A 280 -7.35 -2.21 -4.54
N PHE A 281 -7.49 -0.88 -4.47
CA PHE A 281 -8.77 -0.16 -4.40
C PHE A 281 -9.53 -0.28 -3.07
N VAL A 282 -8.81 -0.59 -1.99
CA VAL A 282 -9.29 -0.65 -0.59
C VAL A 282 -9.42 0.71 0.10
N GLY A 283 -8.87 1.77 -0.51
CA GLY A 283 -8.79 3.10 0.08
C GLY A 283 -7.83 3.13 1.27
N THR A 284 -6.57 3.48 1.01
CA THR A 284 -5.57 3.70 2.06
C THR A 284 -5.51 5.17 2.47
N HIS A 285 -6.09 6.07 1.67
CA HIS A 285 -6.35 7.46 2.00
C HIS A 285 -7.75 7.82 1.50
N GLY A 286 -8.73 7.80 2.40
CA GLY A 286 -10.14 7.88 2.02
C GLY A 286 -10.54 6.77 1.04
N LYS A 287 -10.91 7.13 -0.19
CA LYS A 287 -11.27 6.17 -1.25
C LYS A 287 -10.10 5.78 -2.16
N SER A 288 -8.97 6.47 -2.06
CA SER A 288 -7.82 6.29 -2.96
C SER A 288 -6.83 5.28 -2.40
N THR A 289 -6.26 4.42 -3.23
CA THR A 289 -5.13 3.56 -2.84
C THR A 289 -3.83 4.28 -3.17
N LEU A 290 -3.20 4.88 -2.17
CA LEU A 290 -1.92 5.60 -2.32
C LEU A 290 -0.76 4.80 -1.75
N ASP A 291 -1.03 3.93 -0.78
CA ASP A 291 -0.04 3.13 -0.08
C ASP A 291 0.00 1.73 -0.67
N TYR A 292 1.20 1.26 -0.99
CA TYR A 292 1.42 -0.01 -1.65
C TYR A 292 2.45 -0.83 -0.89
N LEU A 293 2.24 -2.14 -0.88
CA LEU A 293 3.27 -3.13 -0.64
C LEU A 293 3.36 -4.02 -1.88
N MET A 294 4.57 -4.24 -2.33
CA MET A 294 4.90 -4.98 -3.55
C MET A 294 6.16 -5.80 -3.31
N HIS A 295 6.29 -6.94 -3.99
CA HIS A 295 7.53 -7.71 -4.03
C HIS A 295 7.95 -8.02 -5.48
N THR A 296 9.24 -8.22 -5.68
CA THR A 296 9.79 -8.72 -6.95
C THR A 296 9.37 -10.16 -7.19
N ARG A 297 8.99 -10.49 -8.42
CA ARG A 297 8.53 -11.83 -8.80
C ARG A 297 9.70 -12.80 -8.97
N GLY A 298 9.42 -14.11 -8.91
CA GLY A 298 10.40 -15.14 -9.29
C GLY A 298 11.49 -15.41 -8.26
N HIS A 299 11.26 -15.03 -7.00
CA HIS A 299 12.17 -15.28 -5.88
C HIS A 299 11.45 -16.04 -4.75
N ASP A 300 12.20 -16.38 -3.70
CA ASP A 300 11.74 -17.19 -2.56
C ASP A 300 10.70 -16.52 -1.65
N ILE A 301 10.15 -15.36 -2.02
CA ILE A 301 9.11 -14.64 -1.26
C ILE A 301 7.75 -14.91 -1.89
N ARG A 302 6.81 -15.39 -1.07
CA ARG A 302 5.41 -15.60 -1.48
C ARG A 302 4.47 -14.82 -0.57
N LYS A 303 3.54 -14.06 -1.15
CA LYS A 303 2.41 -13.49 -0.42
C LYS A 303 1.50 -14.61 0.11
N ASP A 304 1.23 -14.61 1.41
CA ASP A 304 0.19 -15.42 2.05
C ASP A 304 -1.14 -14.65 2.02
N ARG A 305 -1.18 -13.49 2.68
CA ARG A 305 -2.38 -12.65 2.76
C ARG A 305 -2.04 -11.18 2.95
N ALA A 306 -3.00 -10.32 2.63
CA ALA A 306 -2.91 -8.89 2.86
C ALA A 306 -4.15 -8.36 3.56
N LYS A 307 -4.01 -7.23 4.24
CA LYS A 307 -5.12 -6.48 4.83
C LYS A 307 -4.79 -5.00 4.90
N VAL A 308 -5.83 -4.17 4.94
CA VAL A 308 -5.72 -2.77 5.39
C VAL A 308 -6.18 -2.69 6.83
N VAL A 309 -5.40 -2.00 7.65
CA VAL A 309 -5.69 -1.77 9.06
C VAL A 309 -6.10 -0.32 9.23
N ARG A 310 -7.30 -0.13 9.80
CA ARG A 310 -7.91 1.18 10.04
C ARG A 310 -7.80 1.61 11.50
N GLY A 311 -8.26 2.82 11.77
CA GLY A 311 -8.32 3.39 13.12
C GLY A 311 -7.08 4.20 13.50
N PHE A 312 -6.28 4.60 12.50
CA PHE A 312 -5.19 5.54 12.70
C PHE A 312 -5.74 6.97 12.84
N GLU A 313 -5.01 7.80 13.57
CA GLU A 313 -5.24 9.25 13.67
C GLU A 313 -4.71 9.99 12.42
N SER A 314 -3.73 9.37 11.75
CA SER A 314 -3.37 9.67 10.37
C SER A 314 -4.59 9.62 9.44
N ASP A 315 -4.55 10.41 8.37
CA ASP A 315 -5.50 10.31 7.27
C ASP A 315 -5.17 9.14 6.31
N HIS A 316 -4.15 8.34 6.64
CA HIS A 316 -3.85 7.09 5.98
C HIS A 316 -4.11 5.88 6.88
N ASP A 317 -4.62 4.82 6.25
CA ASP A 317 -4.69 3.48 6.83
C ASP A 317 -3.41 2.69 6.48
N ALA A 318 -3.01 1.77 7.36
CA ALA A 318 -1.82 0.95 7.12
C ALA A 318 -2.14 -0.22 6.18
N VAL A 319 -1.22 -0.52 5.26
CA VAL A 319 -1.25 -1.79 4.52
C VAL A 319 -0.34 -2.78 5.22
N VAL A 320 -0.86 -3.99 5.45
CA VAL A 320 -0.14 -5.11 6.07
C VAL A 320 -0.15 -6.28 5.10
N VAL A 321 1.01 -6.85 4.82
CA VAL A 321 1.13 -8.08 4.04
C VAL A 321 1.90 -9.10 4.86
N LYS A 322 1.36 -10.32 4.91
CA LYS A 322 2.06 -11.50 5.40
C LYS A 322 2.73 -12.21 4.22
N TYR A 323 4.01 -12.46 4.36
CA TYR A 323 4.82 -13.21 3.41
C TYR A 323 5.35 -14.48 4.06
N ASP A 324 5.62 -15.47 3.23
CA ASP A 324 6.45 -16.63 3.56
C ASP A 324 7.75 -16.53 2.75
N ILE A 325 8.89 -16.74 3.41
CA ILE A 325 10.18 -16.95 2.76
C ILE A 325 10.52 -18.42 2.87
N LYS A 326 10.76 -19.08 1.74
CA LYS A 326 11.20 -20.48 1.76
C LYS A 326 12.68 -20.54 2.14
N GLY A 327 13.00 -21.45 3.06
CA GLY A 327 14.38 -21.83 3.41
C GLY A 327 15.13 -22.44 2.24
#